data_AF-A0A0R3S9M5-F1
#
_entry.id   AF-A0A0R3S9M5-F1
#
_cell.length_a   1.000
_cell.length_b   1.000
_cell.length_c   1.000
_cell.angle_alpha   90.00
_cell.angle_beta   90.00
_cell.angle_gamma   90.00
#
_symmetry.space_group_name_H-M   'P 1'
#
loop_
_entity.id
_entity.type
_entity.pdbx_description
1 polymer ?
#
loop_
_entity_poly.entity_id
_entity_poly.type
_entity_poly.pdbx_seq_one_letter_code
_entity_poly.pdbx_strand_id
1 'polypeptide(L)'
;MVIDDLSIDLSIQEEAQKIDEELFTEYAFSVDQLMELAGFSCAVAIQNAYPKSSMKTSDGGVLVCCGPGNNGGDGLVCARHLKLFLNSKSEDC
;
A
#
# COMPACT_ATOMS: atom_id res chain seq x y z
N MET A 1 24.33 4.35 -6.03
CA MET A 1 23.53 3.15 -5.70
C MET A 1 23.05 2.61 -7.03
N VAL A 2 23.90 1.80 -7.68
CA VAL A 2 23.56 1.15 -8.94
C VAL A 2 22.71 -0.04 -8.56
N ILE A 3 21.48 -0.11 -9.08
CA ILE A 3 20.64 -1.29 -8.94
C ILE A 3 20.95 -2.14 -10.17
N ASP A 4 21.99 -2.97 -10.07
CA ASP A 4 22.34 -3.96 -11.09
C ASP A 4 21.45 -5.20 -10.92
N ASP A 5 20.89 -5.66 -12.04
CA ASP A 5 20.09 -6.89 -12.25
C ASP A 5 18.92 -7.13 -11.26
N LEU A 6 17.75 -6.58 -11.57
CA LEU A 6 16.56 -6.64 -10.73
C LEU A 6 15.80 -7.97 -10.85
N SER A 7 16.44 -9.10 -10.53
CA SER A 7 15.67 -10.30 -10.17
C SER A 7 15.10 -10.08 -8.77
N ILE A 8 13.78 -9.92 -8.69
CA ILE A 8 13.06 -9.88 -7.41
C ILE A 8 13.15 -11.26 -6.78
N ASP A 9 13.75 -11.35 -5.61
CA ASP A 9 13.74 -12.56 -4.81
C ASP A 9 12.37 -12.74 -4.13
N LEU A 10 11.82 -13.95 -4.23
CA LEU A 10 10.55 -14.30 -3.59
C LEU A 10 10.87 -14.96 -2.25
N SER A 11 10.88 -14.15 -1.19
CA SER A 11 11.22 -14.60 0.14
C SER A 11 10.20 -15.59 0.71
N ILE A 12 10.71 -16.62 1.38
CA ILE A 12 9.88 -17.50 2.20
C ILE A 12 9.51 -16.81 3.51
N GLN A 13 8.45 -17.29 4.17
CA GLN A 13 7.89 -16.64 5.36
C GLN A 13 8.94 -16.32 6.45
N GLU A 14 9.89 -17.21 6.70
CA GLU A 14 10.92 -17.01 7.72
C GLU A 14 11.85 -15.83 7.39
N GLU A 15 12.17 -15.65 6.11
CA GLU A 15 13.04 -14.56 5.65
C GLU A 15 12.32 -13.21 5.70
N ALA A 16 11.05 -13.17 5.27
CA ALA A 16 10.22 -11.97 5.40
C ALA A 16 10.08 -11.51 6.86
N GLN A 17 9.92 -12.45 7.80
CA GLN A 17 9.86 -12.15 9.23
C GLN A 17 11.18 -11.57 9.78
N LYS A 18 12.32 -12.09 9.34
CA LYS A 18 13.64 -11.55 9.73
C LYS A 18 13.85 -10.13 9.24
N ILE A 19 13.42 -9.84 8.01
CA ILE A 19 13.47 -8.49 7.44
C ILE A 19 12.62 -7.53 8.29
N ASP A 20 11.40 -7.92 8.65
CA ASP A 20 10.55 -7.12 9.54
C ASP A 20 11.21 -6.87 10.91
N GLU A 21 11.79 -7.90 11.52
CA GLU A 21 12.52 -7.78 12.79
C GLU A 21 13.71 -6.81 12.69
N GLU A 22 14.49 -6.88 11.61
CA GLU A 22 15.63 -5.98 11.36
C GLU A 22 15.16 -4.53 11.19
N LEU A 23 14.06 -4.30 10.47
CA LEU A 23 13.48 -2.97 10.26
C LEU A 23 13.04 -2.31 11.57
N PHE A 24 12.46 -3.08 12.49
CA PHE A 24 12.01 -2.58 13.80
C PHE A 24 13.13 -2.41 14.82
N THR A 25 14.18 -3.24 14.74
CA THR A 25 15.24 -3.26 15.75
C THR A 25 16.46 -2.45 15.34
N GLU A 26 17.09 -2.76 14.21
CA GLU A 26 18.32 -2.13 13.75
C GLU A 26 18.05 -0.77 13.14
N TYR A 27 17.05 -0.68 12.26
CA TYR A 27 16.69 0.57 11.59
C TYR A 27 15.69 1.43 12.37
N ALA A 28 15.16 0.89 13.48
CA ALA A 28 14.27 1.58 14.42
C ALA A 28 13.05 2.26 13.76
N PHE A 29 12.54 1.71 12.67
CA PHE A 29 11.28 2.17 12.11
C PHE A 29 10.15 1.85 13.07
N SER A 30 9.18 2.76 13.19
CA SER A 30 7.93 2.44 13.89
C SER A 30 7.00 1.64 12.99
N VAL A 31 6.17 0.80 13.61
CA VAL A 31 5.09 0.08 12.93
C VAL A 31 4.20 1.04 12.15
N ASP A 32 3.85 2.19 12.75
CA ASP A 32 2.99 3.19 12.14
C ASP A 32 3.60 3.76 10.85
N GLN A 33 4.91 3.99 10.80
CA GLN A 33 5.59 4.51 9.60
C GLN A 33 5.56 3.49 8.46
N LEU A 34 5.90 2.22 8.73
CA LEU A 34 5.93 1.20 7.70
C LEU A 34 4.51 0.88 7.20
N MET A 35 3.53 0.80 8.10
CA MET A 35 2.12 0.60 7.76
C MET A 35 1.56 1.77 6.93
N GLU A 36 1.93 3.01 7.25
CA GLU A 36 1.53 4.18 6.46
C GLU A 36 2.06 4.09 5.03
N LEU A 37 3.33 3.71 4.87
CA LEU A 37 3.96 3.54 3.55
C LEU A 37 3.38 2.37 2.77
N ALA A 38 3.14 1.24 3.43
CA ALA A 38 2.55 0.05 2.83
C ALA A 38 1.14 0.32 2.30
N GLY A 39 0.26 0.87 3.15
CA GLY A 39 -1.10 1.21 2.74
C GLY A 39 -1.17 2.31 1.67
N PHE A 40 -0.28 3.32 1.74
CA PHE A 40 -0.17 4.32 0.67
C PHE A 40 0.24 3.70 -0.67
N SER A 41 1.24 2.81 -0.65
CA SER A 41 1.68 2.08 -1.85
C SER A 41 0.55 1.24 -2.47
N CYS A 42 -0.24 0.55 -1.63
CA CYS A 42 -1.43 -0.17 -2.09
C CYS A 42 -2.44 0.77 -2.77
N ALA A 43 -2.71 1.95 -2.20
CA ALA A 43 -3.64 2.92 -2.77
C ALA A 43 -3.15 3.45 -4.14
N VAL A 44 -1.85 3.73 -4.27
CA VAL A 44 -1.23 4.15 -5.54
C VAL A 44 -1.36 3.05 -6.60
N ALA A 45 -1.06 1.80 -6.25
CA ALA A 45 -1.19 0.68 -7.16
C ALA A 45 -2.63 0.51 -7.66
N ILE A 46 -3.62 0.61 -6.77
CA ILE A 46 -5.04 0.53 -7.12
C ILE A 46 -5.45 1.69 -8.04
N GLN A 47 -5.03 2.93 -7.74
CA GLN A 47 -5.33 4.11 -8.56
C GLN A 47 -4.76 3.99 -9.98
N ASN A 48 -3.58 3.40 -10.12
CA ASN A 48 -2.93 3.18 -11.42
C ASN A 48 -3.59 2.03 -12.21
N ALA A 49 -3.93 0.93 -11.55
CA ALA A 49 -4.57 -0.22 -12.19
C ALA A 49 -6.05 0.06 -12.56
N TYR A 50 -6.72 0.86 -11.75
CA TYR A 50 -8.15 1.19 -11.88
C TYR A 50 -8.35 2.71 -11.79
N PRO A 51 -7.99 3.47 -12.84
CA PRO A 51 -8.17 4.91 -12.82
C PRO A 51 -9.64 5.30 -12.66
N LYS A 52 -9.91 6.45 -12.04
CA LYS A 52 -11.28 6.90 -11.77
C LYS A 52 -12.16 6.97 -13.03
N SER A 53 -11.55 7.30 -14.17
CA SER A 53 -12.21 7.34 -15.48
C SER A 53 -12.69 5.96 -15.98
N SER A 54 -12.09 4.86 -15.52
CA SER A 54 -12.51 3.50 -15.87
C SER A 54 -13.56 2.92 -14.90
N MET A 55 -13.82 3.59 -13.78
CA MET A 55 -14.84 3.19 -12.82
C MET A 55 -16.24 3.68 -13.21
N LYS A 56 -17.27 2.84 -13.02
CA LYS A 56 -18.66 3.21 -13.28
C LYS A 56 -19.10 4.29 -12.28
N THR A 57 -19.45 5.47 -12.78
CA THR A 57 -19.71 6.68 -12.00
C THR A 57 -21.03 6.69 -11.22
N SER A 58 -21.99 5.81 -11.54
CA SER A 58 -23.31 5.82 -10.91
C SER A 58 -23.33 5.15 -9.52
N ASP A 59 -22.52 4.10 -9.31
CA ASP A 59 -22.58 3.25 -8.10
C ASP A 59 -21.23 2.62 -7.71
N GLY A 60 -20.12 3.00 -8.38
CA GLY A 60 -18.80 2.40 -8.16
C GLY A 60 -18.15 2.88 -6.87
N GLY A 61 -18.00 1.99 -5.89
CA GLY A 61 -17.23 2.20 -4.67
C GLY A 61 -16.14 1.13 -4.49
N VAL A 62 -15.10 1.45 -3.72
CA VAL A 62 -14.08 0.47 -3.32
C VAL A 62 -14.49 -0.13 -1.98
N LEU A 63 -14.62 -1.46 -1.92
CA LEU A 63 -14.75 -2.21 -0.68
C LEU A 63 -13.36 -2.65 -0.21
N VAL A 64 -12.98 -2.28 1.01
CA VAL A 64 -11.73 -2.73 1.63
C VAL A 64 -12.06 -3.66 2.79
N CYS A 65 -11.65 -4.92 2.69
CA CYS A 65 -11.89 -5.94 3.71
C CYS A 65 -10.66 -6.09 4.63
N CYS A 66 -10.72 -5.49 5.82
CA CYS A 66 -9.61 -5.53 6.78
C CYS A 66 -9.74 -6.70 7.77
N GLY A 67 -8.69 -7.51 7.88
CA GLY A 67 -8.55 -8.53 8.93
C GLY A 67 -8.07 -7.94 10.26
N PRO A 68 -7.90 -8.78 11.32
CA PRO A 68 -7.50 -8.30 12.65
C PRO A 68 -6.00 -8.04 12.84
N GLY A 69 -5.15 -8.32 11.84
CA GLY A 69 -3.68 -8.17 11.92
C GLY A 69 -3.14 -6.93 11.20
N ASN A 70 -1.82 -6.87 11.02
CA ASN A 70 -1.13 -5.74 10.38
C ASN A 70 -1.66 -5.42 8.98
N ASN A 71 -1.94 -6.44 8.17
CA ASN A 71 -2.56 -6.26 6.84
C ASN A 71 -3.93 -5.57 6.90
N GLY A 72 -4.66 -5.72 8.01
CA GLY A 72 -5.89 -4.98 8.26
C GLY A 72 -5.62 -3.49 8.46
N GLY A 73 -4.55 -3.16 9.18
CA GLY A 73 -4.04 -1.79 9.33
C GLY A 73 -3.62 -1.18 7.99
N ASP A 74 -2.85 -1.91 7.18
CA ASP A 74 -2.48 -1.48 5.81
C ASP A 74 -3.74 -1.19 4.97
N GLY A 75 -4.76 -2.06 5.09
CA GLY A 75 -6.06 -1.86 4.44
C GLY A 75 -6.76 -0.57 4.88
N LEU A 76 -6.74 -0.24 6.17
CA LEU A 76 -7.36 1.01 6.67
C LEU A 76 -6.61 2.25 6.20
N VAL A 77 -5.27 2.21 6.19
CA VAL A 77 -4.42 3.26 5.59
C VAL A 77 -4.72 3.42 4.11
N CYS A 78 -4.77 2.31 3.37
CA CYS A 78 -5.10 2.28 1.94
C CYS A 78 -6.48 2.89 1.68
N ALA A 79 -7.51 2.52 2.44
CA ALA A 79 -8.86 3.06 2.32
C ALA A 79 -8.91 4.58 2.50
N ARG A 80 -8.15 5.12 3.46
CA ARG A 80 -8.04 6.57 3.68
C ARG A 80 -7.41 7.28 2.47
N HIS A 81 -6.30 6.76 1.95
CA HIS A 81 -5.65 7.35 0.78
C HIS A 81 -6.51 7.26 -0.49
N LEU A 82 -7.16 6.13 -0.73
CA LEU A 82 -8.11 5.99 -1.84
C LEU A 82 -9.24 6.99 -1.76
N LYS A 83 -9.74 7.30 -0.55
CA LYS A 83 -10.77 8.32 -0.38
C LYS A 83 -10.27 9.70 -0.82
N LEU A 84 -9.02 10.05 -0.55
CA LEU A 84 -8.42 11.31 -0.99
C LEU A 84 -8.24 11.36 -2.51
N PHE A 85 -7.70 10.29 -3.11
CA PHE A 85 -7.48 10.21 -4.56
C PHE A 85 -8.77 10.24 -5.37
N LEU A 86 -9.84 9.62 -4.86
CA LEU A 86 -11.14 9.62 -5.55
C LEU A 86 -11.91 10.92 -5.34
N ASN A 87 -11.61 11.69 -4.29
CA ASN A 87 -12.28 12.96 -4.01
C ASN A 87 -11.59 14.18 -4.64
N SER A 88 -10.30 14.10 -5.02
CA SER A 88 -9.66 15.19 -5.76
C SER A 88 -10.38 15.40 -7.09
N LYS A 89 -10.69 16.66 -7.40
CA LYS A 89 -11.16 17.04 -8.73
C LYS A 89 -10.04 16.72 -9.71
N SER A 90 -10.39 16.24 -10.90
CA SER A 90 -9.46 16.00 -11.99
C SER A 90 -8.91 17.34 -12.48
N GLU A 91 -7.91 17.87 -11.78
CA GLU A 91 -6.99 18.88 -12.28
C GLU A 91 -5.59 18.33 -12.02
N ASP A 92 -5.14 17.44 -12.90
CA ASP A 92 -3.72 17.23 -13.16
C ASP A 92 -3.62 16.64 -14.58
N CYS A 93 -2.98 17.42 -15.45
CA CYS A 93 -2.66 17.12 -16.85
C CYS A 93 -1.43 16.23 -16.97
#